data_AF-A0A972E3T7-F1
#
_entry.id   AF-A0A972E3T7-F1
#
_cell.length_a   1.000
_cell.length_b   1.000
_cell.length_c   1.000
_cell.angle_alpha   90.00
_cell.angle_beta   90.00
_cell.angle_gamma   90.00
#
_symmetry.space_group_name_H-M   'P 1'
#
loop_
_entity.id
_entity.type
_entity.pdbx_description
1 polymer ?
#
loop_
_entity_poly.entity_id
_entity_poly.type
_entity_poly.pdbx_seq_one_letter_code
_entity_poly.pdbx_strand_id
1 'polypeptide(L)' 'MKVAVIFGSTSDKEKMRPAIGILNEFGIPHADYAVSAHRNPELLTKL' A
#
# COMPACT_ATOMS: atom_id res chain seq x y z
N MET A 1 -9.72 9.40 -2.63
CA MET A 1 -8.45 8.77 -3.04
C MET A 1 -8.77 7.72 -4.11
N LYS A 2 -7.95 7.55 -5.16
CA LYS A 2 -8.31 6.65 -6.29
C LYS A 2 -7.60 5.29 -6.25
N VAL A 3 -6.44 5.20 -5.59
CA VAL A 3 -5.64 3.98 -5.50
C VAL A 3 -5.10 3.81 -4.08
N ALA A 4 -5.15 2.58 -3.55
CA ALA A 4 -4.48 2.19 -2.32
C ALA A 4 -3.49 1.05 -2.63
N VAL A 5 -2.24 1.19 -2.19
CA VAL A 5 -1.20 0.16 -2.32
C VAL A 5 -1.03 -0.52 -0.96
N ILE A 6 -1.48 -1.77 -0.84
CA ILE A 6 -1.47 -2.49 0.44
C ILE A 6 -0.42 -3.61 0.39
N PHE A 7 0.37 -3.72 1.46
CA PHE A 7 1.38 -4.78 1.62
C PHE A 7 1.48 -5.26 3.06
N GLY A 8 2.01 -6.47 3.28
CA GLY A 8 1.85 -7.19 4.57
C GLY A 8 2.72 -6.70 5.73
N SER A 9 3.80 -5.97 5.44
CA SER A 9 4.79 -5.53 6.43
C SER A 9 5.57 -4.32 5.93
N THR A 10 6.06 -3.47 6.85
CA THR A 10 6.94 -2.34 6.49
C THR A 10 8.21 -2.79 5.75
N SER A 11 8.67 -4.02 5.98
CA SER A 11 9.78 -4.64 5.24
C SER A 11 9.52 -4.82 3.74
N ASP A 12 8.26 -4.85 3.30
CA ASP A 12 7.90 -4.98 1.89
C ASP A 12 7.93 -3.65 1.14
N LYS A 13 8.12 -2.51 1.84
CA LYS A 13 8.06 -1.17 1.23
C LYS A 13 9.06 -1.00 0.09
N GLU A 14 10.29 -1.52 0.24
CA GLU A 14 11.28 -1.48 -0.84
C GLU A 14 10.83 -2.26 -2.08
N LYS A 15 10.18 -3.43 -1.90
CA LYS A 15 9.61 -4.19 -3.02
C LYS A 15 8.44 -3.46 -3.69
N MET A 16 7.70 -2.65 -2.94
CA MET A 16 6.55 -1.89 -3.43
C MET A 16 6.90 -0.53 -4.03
N ARG A 17 8.13 -0.02 -3.83
CA ARG A 17 8.59 1.25 -4.39
C ARG A 17 8.36 1.40 -5.90
N PRO A 18 8.59 0.39 -6.76
CA PRO A 18 8.33 0.52 -8.19
C PRO A 18 6.87 0.87 -8.51
N ALA A 19 5.91 0.23 -7.83
CA ALA A 19 4.48 0.49 -8.04
C ALA A 19 4.10 1.92 -7.61
N ILE A 20 4.58 2.35 -6.44
CA ILE A 20 4.41 3.71 -5.92
C ILE A 20 5.07 4.74 -6.87
N GLY A 21 6.25 4.42 -7.39
CA GLY A 21 6.98 5.25 -8.35
C GLY A 21 6.19 5.53 -9.61
N ILE A 22 5.59 4.50 -10.21
CA ILE A 22 4.75 4.62 -11.41
C ILE A 22 3.53 5.52 -11.14
N LEU A 23 2.87 5.36 -9.99
CA LEU A 23 1.73 6.21 -9.63
C LEU A 23 2.13 7.68 -9.46
N ASN A 24 3.31 7.95 -8.89
CA ASN A 24 3.86 9.29 -8.78
C ASN A 24 4.21 9.90 -10.15
N GLU A 25 4.85 9.13 -11.03
CA GLU A 25 5.24 9.56 -12.38
C GLU A 25 4.01 10.01 -13.20
N PHE A 26 2.90 9.28 -13.09
CA PHE A 26 1.65 9.65 -13.75
C PHE A 26 0.80 10.66 -12.97
N GLY A 27 1.27 11.16 -11.81
CA GLY A 27 0.53 12.12 -10.99
C GLY A 27 -0.78 11.58 -10.42
N ILE A 28 -0.89 10.26 -10.20
CA ILE A 28 -2.09 9.61 -9.70
C ILE A 28 -2.11 9.68 -8.17
N PRO A 29 -3.12 10.32 -7.53
CA PRO A 29 -3.23 10.37 -6.08
C PRO A 29 -3.46 8.98 -5.49
N HIS A 30 -2.56 8.58 -4.58
CA HIS A 30 -2.55 7.27 -3.94
C HIS A 30 -2.12 7.36 -2.47
N ALA A 31 -2.33 6.29 -1.72
CA ALA A 31 -1.71 6.07 -0.42
C ALA A 31 -1.22 4.63 -0.30
N ASP A 32 -0.22 4.41 0.53
CA ASP A 32 0.37 3.10 0.80
C ASP A 32 0.18 2.69 2.27
N TYR A 33 -0.15 1.41 2.49
CA TYR A 33 -0.47 0.86 3.82
C TYR A 33 0.23 -0.47 4.08
N ALA A 34 0.88 -0.57 5.24
CA ALA A 34 1.45 -1.81 5.75
C ALA A 34 0.41 -2.54 6.63
N VAL A 35 -0.34 -3.47 6.06
CA VAL A 35 -1.47 -4.16 6.72
C VAL A 35 -1.34 -5.66 6.53
N SER A 36 -1.20 -6.38 7.65
CA SER A 36 -1.05 -7.83 7.64
C SER A 36 -2.41 -8.50 7.79
N ALA A 37 -2.84 -9.24 6.76
CA ALA A 37 -4.11 -9.98 6.79
C ALA A 37 -4.17 -11.04 7.91
N HIS A 38 -3.05 -11.66 8.28
CA HIS A 38 -3.01 -12.68 9.33
C HIS A 38 -2.88 -12.12 10.74
N ARG A 39 -2.18 -10.99 10.91
CA ARG A 39 -1.91 -10.43 12.24
C ARG A 39 -2.94 -9.41 12.69
N ASN A 40 -3.58 -8.71 11.74
CA ASN A 40 -4.53 -7.65 12.04
C ASN A 40 -5.60 -7.54 10.92
N PRO A 41 -6.45 -8.57 10.75
CA PRO A 41 -7.44 -8.62 9.67
C PRO A 41 -8.46 -7.49 9.75
N GLU A 42 -8.87 -7.06 10.95
CA GLU A 42 -9.78 -5.93 11.13
C GLU A 42 -9.27 -4.62 10.53
N LEU A 43 -7.96 -4.37 10.51
CA LEU A 43 -7.40 -3.18 9.87
C LEU A 43 -7.62 -3.19 8.36
N LEU A 44 -7.53 -4.36 7.72
CA LEU A 44 -7.77 -4.51 6.28
C LEU A 44 -9.23 -4.21 5.92
N THR A 45 -10.17 -4.60 6.77
CA THR A 45 -11.61 -4.38 6.53
C THR A 45 -12.06 -2.92 6.69
N LYS A 46 -11.20 -2.05 7.22
CA LYS A 46 -11.52 -0.64 7.54
C LYS A 46 -10.80 0.38 6.65
N LEU A 47 -10.02 -0.08 5.67
CA LEU A 47 -9.34 0.74 4.66
C LEU A 47 -10.28 1.13 3.52
#